data_AF-A0A8H3HP26-F1
#
_entry.id   AF-A0A8H3HP26-F1
#
_cell.length_a   1.000
_cell.length_b   1.000
_cell.length_c   1.000
_cell.angle_alpha   90.00
_cell.angle_beta   90.00
_cell.angle_gamma   90.00
#
_symmetry.space_group_name_H-M   'P 1'
#
loop_
_entity.id
_entity.type
_entity.pdbx_description
1 polymer ?
#
loop_
_entity_poly.entity_id
_entity_poly.type
_entity_poly.pdbx_seq_one_letter_code
_entity_poly.pdbx_strand_id
1 'polypeptide(L)'
;MPSFAGFYATEDNCREWLRENEPEIVKRYPRAGIGAVENETEDFRRARHVRDSFFLHALPLPRPPNPKGPWALMLVRRYSKRKEYLASNRERNDLIRQMIMSEFKLKVSEWSVLWHSKHDPELVGGFP
;
A
#
# COMPACT_ATOMS: atom_id res chain seq x y z
N MET A 1 16.47 -9.76 -2.09
CA MET A 1 15.09 -9.59 -2.56
C MET A 1 14.18 -9.56 -1.34
N PRO A 2 13.82 -8.37 -0.83
CA PRO A 2 12.93 -8.23 0.32
C PRO A 2 11.50 -8.74 0.06
N SER A 3 10.85 -9.18 1.14
CA SER A 3 9.42 -9.49 1.20
C SER A 3 8.68 -8.39 1.95
N PHE A 4 7.58 -7.92 1.39
CA PHE A 4 6.63 -7.01 2.00
C PHE A 4 5.28 -7.70 2.12
N ALA A 5 4.62 -7.61 3.27
CA ALA A 5 3.28 -8.17 3.43
C ALA A 5 2.35 -7.17 4.12
N GLY A 6 1.16 -7.02 3.56
CA GLY A 6 0.26 -5.94 3.90
C GLY A 6 -0.90 -5.80 2.95
N PHE A 7 -1.53 -4.65 2.98
CA PHE A 7 -2.61 -4.26 2.06
C PHE A 7 -2.06 -3.29 1.04
N TYR A 8 -2.70 -3.16 -0.12
CA TYR A 8 -2.32 -2.14 -1.09
C TYR A 8 -3.54 -1.35 -1.57
N ALA A 9 -3.34 -0.05 -1.81
CA ALA A 9 -4.28 0.80 -2.54
C ALA A 9 -3.67 1.14 -3.89
N THR A 10 -4.44 0.99 -4.96
CA THR A 10 -4.01 1.39 -6.31
C THR A 10 -3.94 2.91 -6.42
N GLU A 11 -3.25 3.42 -7.44
CA GLU A 11 -3.27 4.85 -7.74
C GLU A 11 -4.71 5.39 -7.93
N ASP A 12 -5.58 4.62 -8.58
CA ASP A 12 -6.99 5.00 -8.76
C ASP A 12 -7.73 5.08 -7.42
N ASN A 13 -7.54 4.11 -6.52
CA ASN A 13 -8.11 4.16 -5.16
C ASN A 13 -7.62 5.39 -4.39
N CYS A 14 -6.33 5.73 -4.54
CA CYS A 14 -5.75 6.92 -3.91
C CYS A 14 -6.36 8.21 -4.48
N ARG A 15 -6.58 8.29 -5.79
CA ARG A 15 -7.21 9.44 -6.44
C ARG A 15 -8.69 9.58 -6.08
N GLU A 16 -9.42 8.47 -6.05
CA GLU A 16 -10.81 8.44 -5.59
C GLU A 16 -10.89 8.96 -4.14
N TRP A 17 -10.03 8.44 -3.27
CA TRP A 17 -9.93 8.90 -1.88
C TRP A 17 -9.67 10.40 -1.76
N LEU A 18 -8.71 10.93 -2.52
CA LEU A 18 -8.40 12.37 -2.53
C LEU A 18 -9.59 13.21 -3.00
N ARG A 19 -10.36 12.75 -3.99
CA ARG A 19 -11.56 13.47 -4.45
C ARG A 19 -12.65 13.51 -3.39
N GLU A 20 -12.80 12.44 -2.62
CA GLU A 20 -13.85 12.31 -1.61
C GLU A 20 -13.50 13.02 -0.29
N ASN A 21 -12.23 12.98 0.13
CA ASN A 21 -11.82 13.43 1.46
C ASN A 21 -11.03 14.75 1.42
N GLU A 22 -10.22 14.97 0.38
CA GLU A 22 -9.33 16.13 0.25
C GLU A 22 -9.50 16.83 -1.13
N PRO A 23 -10.72 17.28 -1.48
CA PRO A 23 -10.99 17.83 -2.81
C PRO A 23 -10.15 19.09 -3.11
N GLU A 24 -9.75 19.83 -2.09
CA GLU A 24 -8.88 21.02 -2.21
C GLU A 24 -7.47 20.65 -2.69
N ILE A 25 -6.94 19.50 -2.27
CA ILE A 25 -5.67 18.96 -2.76
C ILE A 25 -5.78 18.65 -4.25
N VAL A 26 -6.88 18.02 -4.69
CA VAL A 26 -7.11 17.71 -6.11
C VAL A 26 -7.28 18.99 -6.95
N LYS A 27 -7.99 20.00 -6.42
CA LYS A 27 -8.14 21.30 -7.10
C LYS A 27 -6.79 22.00 -7.29
N ARG A 28 -5.95 22.01 -6.25
CA ARG A 28 -4.62 22.66 -6.28
C ARG A 28 -3.60 21.85 -7.08
N TYR A 29 -3.70 20.52 -7.02
CA TYR A 29 -2.80 19.56 -7.65
C TYR A 29 -3.61 18.47 -8.36
N PRO A 30 -4.05 18.71 -9.61
CA PRO A 30 -4.89 17.75 -10.36
C PRO A 30 -4.23 16.39 -10.63
N ARG A 31 -2.91 16.31 -10.50
CA ARG A 31 -2.12 15.08 -10.64
C ARG A 31 -1.76 14.43 -9.29
N ALA A 32 -2.32 14.91 -8.18
CA ALA A 32 -2.14 14.28 -6.88
C ALA A 32 -2.62 12.82 -6.92
N GLY A 33 -1.90 11.96 -6.21
CA GLY A 33 -2.13 10.53 -6.18
C GLY A 33 -1.47 9.93 -4.95
N ILE A 34 -0.68 8.86 -5.13
CA ILE A 34 -0.07 8.08 -4.04
C ILE A 34 0.68 8.95 -3.03
N GLY A 35 1.52 9.88 -3.47
CA GLY A 35 2.32 10.71 -2.55
C GLY A 35 1.49 11.67 -1.68
N ALA A 36 0.34 12.14 -2.16
CA ALA A 36 -0.55 12.97 -1.35
C ALA A 36 -1.27 12.12 -0.29
N VAL A 37 -1.74 10.93 -0.68
CA VAL A 37 -2.35 9.98 0.27
C VAL A 37 -1.34 9.49 1.30
N GLU A 38 -0.06 9.33 0.92
CA GLU A 38 1.00 8.96 1.84
C GLU A 38 1.19 10.01 2.95
N ASN A 39 1.24 11.29 2.60
CA ASN A 39 1.33 12.38 3.57
C ASN A 39 0.12 12.39 4.53
N GLU A 40 -1.10 12.31 3.98
CA GLU A 40 -2.33 12.30 4.77
C GLU A 40 -2.43 11.08 5.69
N THR A 41 -1.95 9.92 5.22
CA THR A 41 -1.92 8.71 6.04
C THR A 41 -0.90 8.84 7.18
N GLU A 42 0.27 9.44 6.94
CA GLU A 42 1.25 9.69 7.99
C GLU A 42 0.69 10.67 9.05
N ASP A 43 -0.03 11.70 8.63
CA ASP A 43 -0.70 12.62 9.55
C ASP A 43 -1.83 11.93 10.34
N PHE A 44 -2.64 11.08 9.69
CA PHE A 44 -3.63 10.23 10.36
C PHE A 44 -2.98 9.31 11.41
N ARG A 45 -1.86 8.65 11.07
CA ARG A 45 -1.12 7.78 12.00
C ARG A 45 -0.61 8.54 13.21
N ARG A 46 -0.10 9.76 13.00
CA ARG A 46 0.37 10.64 14.08
C ARG A 46 -0.78 11.05 15.00
N ALA A 47 -1.90 11.46 14.43
CA ALA A 47 -3.08 11.90 15.19
C ALA A 47 -3.71 10.78 16.03
N ARG A 48 -3.74 9.54 15.51
CA ARG A 48 -4.37 8.39 16.17
C ARG A 48 -3.43 7.58 17.08
N HIS A 49 -2.18 8.01 17.25
CA HIS A 49 -1.14 7.25 17.99
C HIS A 49 -0.95 5.81 17.51
N VAL A 50 -1.23 5.52 16.24
CA VAL A 50 -1.12 4.17 15.63
C VAL A 50 0.33 3.88 15.19
N ARG A 51 1.29 4.29 16.02
CA ARG A 51 2.73 4.10 15.74
C ARG A 51 3.03 2.61 15.57
N ASP A 52 3.88 2.29 14.60
CA ASP A 52 4.41 0.95 14.31
C ASP A 52 3.40 -0.16 13.93
N SER A 53 2.13 0.17 13.66
CA SER A 53 1.16 -0.85 13.22
C SER A 53 1.33 -1.25 11.74
N PHE A 54 1.74 -0.31 10.91
CA PHE A 54 2.10 -0.48 9.50
C PHE A 54 2.95 0.71 9.05
N PHE A 55 3.72 0.59 7.97
CA PHE A 55 4.38 1.70 7.30
C PHE A 55 3.97 1.74 5.82
N LEU A 56 4.08 2.91 5.21
CA LEU A 56 3.74 3.09 3.82
C LEU A 56 4.95 2.85 2.91
N HIS A 57 4.71 2.15 1.81
CA HIS A 57 5.72 1.99 0.77
C HIS A 57 5.06 1.94 -0.60
N ALA A 58 5.44 2.85 -1.50
CA ALA A 58 5.03 2.79 -2.89
C ALA A 58 5.78 1.62 -3.57
N LEU A 59 5.03 0.59 -3.97
CA LEU A 59 5.55 -0.61 -4.63
C LEU A 59 4.88 -0.82 -5.98
N PRO A 60 5.60 -1.35 -6.98
CA PRO A 60 4.98 -1.76 -8.23
C PRO A 60 3.99 -2.90 -7.96
N LEU A 61 2.79 -2.82 -8.55
CA LEU A 61 1.83 -3.91 -8.44
C LEU A 61 2.35 -5.19 -9.12
N PRO A 62 2.03 -6.38 -8.58
CA PRO A 62 2.32 -7.65 -9.22
C PRO A 62 1.36 -7.86 -10.41
N ARG A 63 1.66 -7.23 -11.53
CA ARG A 63 1.04 -7.46 -12.85
C ARG A 63 2.14 -7.46 -13.90
N PRO A 64 1.93 -8.09 -15.09
CA PRO A 64 3.01 -8.43 -16.02
C PRO A 64 3.93 -7.24 -16.31
N PRO A 65 5.23 -7.50 -16.57
CA PRO A 65 6.32 -6.56 -16.45
C PRO A 65 6.08 -5.33 -17.32
N ASN A 66 5.44 -4.33 -16.73
CA ASN A 66 5.30 -3.02 -17.32
C ASN A 66 6.15 -2.08 -16.47
N PRO A 67 7.27 -1.55 -16.99
CA PRO A 67 8.10 -0.59 -16.27
C PRO A 67 7.38 0.76 -16.04
N LYS A 68 6.22 0.97 -16.68
CA LYS A 68 5.26 2.06 -16.39
C LYS A 68 4.03 1.56 -15.60
N GLY A 69 4.12 0.37 -15.03
CA GLY A 69 3.02 -0.35 -14.39
C GLY A 69 2.44 0.41 -13.19
N PRO A 70 1.18 0.14 -12.84
CA PRO A 70 0.48 0.88 -11.81
C PRO A 70 1.19 0.71 -10.47
N TRP A 71 1.53 1.84 -9.87
CA TRP A 71 2.08 1.90 -8.53
C TRP A 71 0.95 1.67 -7.53
N ALA A 72 1.26 1.03 -6.41
CA ALA A 72 0.34 0.92 -5.31
C ALA A 72 0.98 1.42 -4.02
N LEU A 73 0.18 2.12 -3.22
CA LEU A 73 0.53 2.46 -1.86
C LEU A 73 0.34 1.20 -1.02
N MET A 74 1.43 0.55 -0.64
CA MET A 74 1.38 -0.62 0.23
C MET A 74 1.40 -0.17 1.69
N LEU A 75 0.38 -0.57 2.44
CA LEU A 75 0.34 -0.51 3.90
C LEU A 75 1.06 -1.75 4.42
N VAL A 76 2.37 -1.66 4.54
CA VAL A 76 3.26 -2.76 4.93
C VAL A 76 3.17 -2.99 6.44
N ARG A 77 2.70 -4.17 6.83
CA ARG A 77 2.66 -4.60 8.23
C ARG A 77 3.89 -5.44 8.60
N ARG A 78 4.35 -6.29 7.68
CA ARG A 78 5.50 -7.17 7.89
C ARG A 78 6.52 -6.96 6.78
N TYR A 79 7.78 -6.95 7.18
CA TYR A 79 8.91 -6.76 6.29
C TYR A 79 9.99 -7.79 6.63
N SER A 80 10.56 -8.42 5.61
CA SER A 80 11.82 -9.16 5.74
C SER A 80 12.82 -8.65 4.70
N LYS A 81 14.07 -8.47 5.15
CA LYS A 81 15.22 -8.19 4.27
C LYS A 81 15.53 -9.39 3.36
N ARG A 82 15.08 -10.59 3.74
CA ARG A 82 15.26 -11.86 3.03
C ARG A 82 13.94 -12.26 2.34
N LYS A 83 14.04 -13.13 1.32
CA LYS A 83 12.87 -13.70 0.64
C LYS A 83 12.24 -14.75 1.55
N GLU A 84 11.35 -14.31 2.42
CA GLU A 84 10.65 -15.16 3.39
C GLU A 84 9.14 -15.04 3.20
N TYR A 85 8.43 -16.14 3.47
CA TYR A 85 6.98 -16.12 3.54
C TYR A 85 6.56 -15.45 4.85
N LEU A 86 5.83 -14.34 4.73
CA LEU A 86 5.33 -13.60 5.87
C LEU A 86 3.89 -14.01 6.13
N ALA A 87 3.71 -14.99 7.02
CA ALA A 87 2.39 -15.50 7.37
C ALA A 87 1.44 -14.37 7.81
N SER A 88 0.17 -14.47 7.41
CA SER A 88 -0.85 -13.54 7.88
C SER A 88 -1.24 -13.86 9.33
N ASN A 89 -1.59 -12.83 10.11
CA ASN A 89 -2.36 -13.04 11.33
C ASN A 89 -3.71 -12.38 11.05
N ARG A 90 -4.69 -13.22 10.68
CA ARG A 90 -5.96 -12.81 10.07
C ARG A 90 -6.74 -11.83 10.94
N GLU A 91 -6.94 -12.15 12.22
CA GLU A 91 -7.69 -11.29 13.15
C GLU A 91 -7.07 -9.88 13.26
N ARG A 92 -5.76 -9.80 13.51
CA ARG A 92 -5.11 -8.49 13.66
C ARG A 92 -4.94 -7.76 12.33
N ASN A 93 -4.87 -8.48 11.21
CA ASN A 93 -4.86 -7.90 9.87
C ASN A 93 -6.21 -7.27 9.53
N ASP A 94 -7.31 -7.99 9.81
CA ASP A 94 -8.66 -7.53 9.51
C ASP A 94 -9.03 -6.31 10.34
N LEU A 95 -8.61 -6.23 11.61
CA LEU A 95 -8.78 -5.03 12.44
C LEU A 95 -8.09 -3.79 11.84
N ILE A 96 -6.85 -3.94 11.36
CA ILE A 96 -6.12 -2.84 10.73
C ILE A 96 -6.79 -2.44 9.41
N ARG A 97 -7.20 -3.43 8.60
CA ARG A 97 -7.94 -3.19 7.36
C ARG A 97 -9.25 -2.43 7.62
N GLN A 98 -10.01 -2.84 8.63
CA GLN A 98 -11.25 -2.18 9.03
C GLN A 98 -10.97 -0.75 9.49
N MET A 99 -9.97 -0.52 10.35
CA MET A 99 -9.59 0.83 10.77
C MET A 99 -9.24 1.73 9.58
N ILE A 100 -8.46 1.23 8.61
CA ILE A 100 -8.12 1.99 7.39
C ILE A 100 -9.37 2.26 6.54
N MET A 101 -10.24 1.27 6.34
CA MET A 101 -11.43 1.42 5.50
C MET A 101 -12.56 2.22 6.16
N SER A 102 -12.66 2.22 7.49
CA SER A 102 -13.74 2.87 8.24
C SER A 102 -13.34 4.25 8.74
N GLU A 103 -12.14 4.41 9.29
CA GLU A 103 -11.69 5.69 9.83
C GLU A 103 -10.98 6.53 8.76
N PHE A 104 -10.02 5.93 8.07
CA PHE A 104 -9.29 6.63 7.01
C PHE A 104 -10.04 6.58 5.68
N LYS A 105 -11.06 5.73 5.51
CA LYS A 105 -11.88 5.59 4.29
C LYS A 105 -11.12 5.21 3.01
N LEU A 106 -9.87 4.77 3.11
CA LEU A 106 -9.11 4.32 1.94
C LEU A 106 -9.50 2.89 1.57
N LYS A 107 -9.94 2.69 0.32
CA LYS A 107 -10.19 1.35 -0.23
C LYS A 107 -8.87 0.62 -0.45
N VAL A 108 -8.69 -0.49 0.26
CA VAL A 108 -7.49 -1.33 0.18
C VAL A 108 -7.86 -2.76 -0.23
N SER A 109 -6.91 -3.44 -0.87
CA SER A 109 -7.01 -4.83 -1.29
C SER A 109 -7.09 -5.81 -0.10
N GLU A 110 -7.20 -7.10 -0.40
CA GLU A 110 -6.96 -8.17 0.57
C GLU A 110 -5.48 -8.31 0.92
N TRP A 111 -5.19 -9.00 2.02
CA TRP A 111 -3.81 -9.24 2.46
C TRP A 111 -2.98 -9.89 1.34
N SER A 112 -1.89 -9.22 0.98
CA SER A 112 -1.00 -9.62 -0.11
C SER A 112 0.45 -9.63 0.36
N VAL A 113 1.23 -10.59 -0.16
CA VAL A 113 2.68 -10.64 0.01
C VAL A 113 3.31 -10.26 -1.32
N LEU A 114 4.05 -9.14 -1.35
CA LEU A 114 4.79 -8.68 -2.52
C LEU A 114 6.28 -8.93 -2.30
N TRP A 115 6.93 -9.53 -3.30
CA TRP A 115 8.38 -9.64 -3.35
C TRP A 115 8.91 -8.59 -4.32
N HIS A 116 9.89 -7.80 -3.87
CA HIS A 116 10.52 -6.80 -4.72
C HIS A 116 12.03 -7.06 -4.77
N SER A 117 12.60 -7.23 -5.97
CA SER A 117 14.04 -7.16 -6.19
C SER A 117 14.38 -5.76 -6.71
N LYS A 118 15.34 -5.06 -6.07
CA LYS A 118 15.90 -3.84 -6.64
C LYS A 118 16.71 -4.09 -7.93
N HIS A 119 16.99 -5.37 -8.24
CA HIS A 119 17.88 -5.76 -9.34
C HIS A 119 17.24 -6.64 -10.42
N ASP A 120 15.96 -7.00 -10.35
CA ASP A 120 15.36 -7.87 -11.38
C ASP A 120 13.85 -7.64 -11.52
N PRO A 121 13.37 -7.12 -12.68
CA PRO A 121 11.95 -7.13 -13.03
C PRO A 121 11.46 -8.48 -13.61
N GLU A 122 12.31 -9.51 -13.76
CA GLU A 122 12.01 -10.70 -14.59
C GLU A 122 11.74 -12.03 -13.85
N LEU A 123 11.43 -12.05 -12.56
CA LEU A 123 11.10 -13.31 -11.87
C LEU A 123 9.67 -13.34 -11.30
N VAL A 124 8.70 -13.27 -12.21
CA VAL A 124 7.39 -13.93 -12.03
C VAL A 124 7.23 -14.94 -13.17
N GLY A 125 8.09 -15.96 -13.15
CA GLY A 125 8.00 -17.13 -14.02
C GLY A 125 8.00 -18.39 -13.15
N GLY A 126 6.90 -19.15 -13.25
CA GLY A 126 6.84 -20.56 -12.83
C GLY A 126 6.61 -20.81 -11.34
N PHE A 127 5.38 -21.17 -10.99
CA PHE A 127 5.20 -22.24 -10.02
C PHE A 127 4.86 -23.53 -10.80
N PRO A 128 5.42 -24.69 -10.41
CA PRO A 128 5.14 -25.99 -11.04
C PRO A 128 3.70 -26.45 -10.83
#